data_AF-A0A0L0MBT8-F1
#
_entry.id   AF-A0A0L0MBT8-F1
#
_cell.length_a   1.000
_cell.length_b   1.000
_cell.length_c   1.000
_cell.angle_alpha   90.00
_cell.angle_beta   90.00
_cell.angle_gamma   90.00
#
_symmetry.space_group_name_H-M   'P 1'
#
loop_
_entity.id
_entity.type
_entity.pdbx_description
1 polymer ?
#
loop_
_entity_poly.entity_id
_entity_poly.type
_entity_poly.pdbx_seq_one_letter_code
_entity_poly.pdbx_strand_id
1 'polypeptide(L)'
;MKLGRDYNYYFDTSAMLFALAEANRWRVSVLVDEAHNLVDRARGMYSATLERAPFDAMRRIAPPFIKRALTRIARAWSDAVRDQEAQGIEYAAHADVPDALLKALSYAVGLMTETLGEQPDAFTPEILRFYFDAAHFMRIAERFGSHSIFDITLPNARGRHAQLCLRNVIPAPHLAPRFARAHSVALFSATLTPAHFYADTLGLPQTSVRIDVESPFVAEQLDVRAIADVSTRYRDRAQSVERIADMIAAQYARAPGNYLSFFSSFDYLAQVADALTSRHPSIPVWLQARTMSESEQHAFLARFEPDGRGIGFAVLGGAFGEAIDLPGTRLVGAFVATLGLPQFNPVNEQMKTRLHDAFGEGYAYAYLFPGLQKVVQAAGRVIRGPDDRGVVYLIDDRYTRGEVRRLLPAWWRVKVLRERDLFSA
;
A
#
# COMPACT_ATOMS: atom_id res chain seq x y z
N MET A 1 -23.55 3.46 10.03
CA MET A 1 -22.85 4.24 9.00
C MET A 1 -21.99 3.30 8.15
N LYS A 2 -22.07 3.40 6.81
CA LYS A 2 -21.20 2.63 5.90
C LYS A 2 -20.08 3.52 5.37
N LEU A 3 -18.83 3.10 5.54
CA LEU A 3 -17.64 3.74 4.99
C LEU A 3 -17.07 2.83 3.91
N GLY A 4 -17.27 3.19 2.64
CA GLY A 4 -16.80 2.39 1.49
C GLY A 4 -15.46 2.84 0.91
N ARG A 5 -15.09 4.12 1.08
CA ARG A 5 -13.83 4.70 0.59
C ARG A 5 -13.29 5.86 1.43
N ASP A 6 -14.08 6.39 2.38
CA ASP A 6 -13.71 7.56 3.16
C ASP A 6 -13.60 7.23 4.66
N TYR A 7 -12.55 6.47 4.97
CA TYR A 7 -12.21 6.04 6.32
C TYR A 7 -11.95 7.23 7.27
N ASN A 8 -11.61 8.40 6.71
CA ASN A 8 -11.17 9.57 7.46
C ASN A 8 -12.25 10.14 8.38
N TYR A 9 -13.54 10.03 8.01
CA TYR A 9 -14.62 10.61 8.80
C TYR A 9 -14.72 10.06 10.23
N TYR A 10 -14.29 8.82 10.47
CA TYR A 10 -14.34 8.20 11.80
C TYR A 10 -12.97 7.87 12.38
N PHE A 11 -12.01 7.48 11.54
CA PHE A 11 -10.72 6.96 12.01
C PHE A 11 -9.58 7.99 12.00
N ASP A 12 -9.71 9.13 11.33
CA ASP A 12 -8.65 10.15 11.29
C ASP A 12 -8.52 10.93 12.61
N THR A 13 -7.39 11.60 12.83
CA THR A 13 -7.19 12.49 14.00
C THR A 13 -8.15 13.67 14.01
N SER A 14 -8.47 14.23 12.84
CA SER A 14 -9.38 15.36 12.61
C SER A 14 -10.80 14.93 12.24
N ALA A 15 -11.13 13.65 12.42
CA ALA A 15 -12.42 13.03 12.12
C ALA A 15 -13.60 13.77 12.76
N MET A 16 -14.22 14.68 12.01
CA MET A 16 -15.32 15.53 12.49
C MET A 16 -16.50 14.70 12.99
N LEU A 17 -16.79 13.56 12.36
CA LEU A 17 -17.90 12.72 12.80
C LEU A 17 -17.60 12.02 14.12
N PHE A 18 -16.37 11.58 14.37
CA PHE A 18 -16.00 11.06 15.68
C PHE A 18 -16.20 12.13 16.76
N ALA A 19 -15.67 13.34 16.52
CA ALA A 19 -15.80 14.46 17.46
C ALA A 19 -17.28 14.81 17.73
N LEU A 20 -18.12 14.85 16.68
CA LEU A 20 -19.56 15.08 16.83
C LEU A 20 -20.26 13.96 17.59
N ALA A 21 -19.92 12.69 17.32
CA ALA A 21 -20.48 11.55 18.03
C ALA A 21 -20.11 11.58 19.51
N GLU A 22 -18.89 12.05 19.83
CA GLU A 22 -18.44 12.23 21.20
C GLU A 22 -19.19 13.37 21.89
N ALA A 23 -19.21 14.56 21.28
CA ALA A 23 -19.85 15.76 21.82
C ALA A 23 -21.35 15.57 22.06
N ASN A 24 -22.04 14.92 21.12
CA ASN A 24 -23.49 14.69 21.20
C ASN A 24 -23.87 13.34 21.81
N ARG A 25 -22.89 12.56 22.29
CA ARG A 25 -23.08 11.22 22.86
C ARG A 25 -23.89 10.27 21.96
N TRP A 26 -23.70 10.36 20.65
CA TRP A 26 -24.39 9.48 19.71
C TRP A 26 -23.97 8.02 19.89
N ARG A 27 -24.92 7.11 19.70
CA ARG A 27 -24.65 5.67 19.56
C ARG A 27 -24.43 5.37 18.08
N VAL A 28 -23.17 5.18 17.67
CA VAL A 28 -22.81 4.99 16.26
C VAL A 28 -22.38 3.56 16.00
N SER A 29 -23.01 2.92 15.02
CA SER A 29 -22.52 1.66 14.44
C SER A 29 -21.74 1.92 13.15
N VAL A 30 -20.54 1.34 13.04
CA VAL A 30 -19.60 1.56 11.93
C VAL A 30 -19.52 0.29 11.07
N LEU A 31 -19.77 0.42 9.78
CA LEU A 31 -19.61 -0.63 8.79
C LEU A 31 -18.48 -0.21 7.87
N VAL A 32 -17.39 -0.97 7.86
CA VAL A 32 -16.20 -0.69 7.06
C VAL A 32 -16.13 -1.71 5.93
N ASP A 33 -16.37 -1.25 4.71
CA ASP A 33 -16.17 -2.06 3.51
C ASP A 33 -14.69 -2.05 3.12
N GLU A 34 -14.22 -3.11 2.48
CA GLU A 34 -12.80 -3.30 2.14
C GLU A 34 -11.82 -3.00 3.27
N ALA A 35 -12.16 -3.52 4.46
CA ALA A 35 -11.42 -3.29 5.70
C ALA A 35 -9.94 -3.70 5.65
N HIS A 36 -9.53 -4.51 4.66
CA HIS A 36 -8.12 -4.80 4.41
C HIS A 36 -7.29 -3.53 4.14
N ASN A 37 -7.91 -2.47 3.62
CA ASN A 37 -7.25 -1.19 3.34
C ASN A 37 -7.05 -0.35 4.59
N LEU A 38 -7.76 -0.65 5.68
CA LEU A 38 -7.79 0.19 6.88
C LEU A 38 -6.39 0.30 7.52
N VAL A 39 -5.57 -0.75 7.44
CA VAL A 39 -4.21 -0.75 7.98
C VAL A 39 -3.36 0.35 7.33
N ASP A 40 -3.25 0.35 6.00
CA ASP A 40 -2.43 1.32 5.29
C ASP A 40 -3.03 2.73 5.30
N ARG A 41 -4.38 2.83 5.28
CA ARG A 41 -5.07 4.12 5.45
C ARG A 41 -4.81 4.73 6.82
N ALA A 42 -4.89 3.94 7.89
CA ALA A 42 -4.63 4.41 9.24
C ALA A 42 -3.15 4.76 9.44
N ARG A 43 -2.22 3.96 8.92
CA ARG A 43 -0.79 4.33 8.91
C ARG A 43 -0.58 5.70 8.27
N GLY A 44 -1.26 6.00 7.18
CA GLY A 44 -1.28 7.32 6.55
C GLY A 44 -1.82 8.42 7.47
N MET A 45 -3.02 8.23 8.03
CA MET A 45 -3.69 9.19 8.95
C MET A 45 -2.82 9.54 10.16
N TYR A 46 -2.06 8.57 10.67
CA TYR A 46 -1.24 8.69 11.88
C TYR A 46 0.25 8.89 11.59
N SER A 47 0.61 9.17 10.34
CA SER A 47 1.97 9.62 9.99
C SER A 47 2.00 11.12 9.69
N ALA A 48 3.16 11.73 9.84
CA ALA A 48 3.39 13.12 9.47
C ALA A 48 4.78 13.30 8.85
N THR A 49 4.86 14.09 7.79
CA THR A 49 6.13 14.37 7.10
C THR A 49 6.32 15.87 6.98
N LEU A 50 7.51 16.35 7.30
CA LEU A 50 7.95 17.71 6.98
C LEU A 50 9.04 17.63 5.91
N GLU A 51 8.92 18.45 4.88
CA GLU A 51 9.88 18.52 3.78
C GLU A 51 10.67 19.83 3.77
N ARG A 52 12.00 19.75 3.65
CA ARG A 52 12.89 20.91 3.75
C ARG A 52 12.74 21.88 2.58
N ALA A 53 12.59 21.37 1.36
CA ALA A 53 12.51 22.18 0.15
C ALA A 53 11.29 23.14 0.13
N PRO A 54 10.03 22.68 0.33
CA PRO A 54 8.88 23.58 0.40
C PRO A 54 8.96 24.52 1.61
N PHE A 55 9.50 24.06 2.74
CA PHE A 55 9.74 24.93 3.90
C PHE A 55 10.71 26.08 3.60
N ASP A 56 11.85 25.80 2.96
CA ASP A 56 12.83 26.83 2.60
C ASP A 56 12.27 27.81 1.54
N ALA A 57 11.44 27.33 0.62
CA ALA A 57 10.74 28.18 -0.35
C ALA A 57 9.75 29.14 0.35
N MET A 58 8.89 28.60 1.23
CA MET A 58 7.94 29.38 2.02
C MET A 58 8.65 30.42 2.90
N ARG A 59 9.78 30.07 3.52
CA ARG A 59 10.54 31.00 4.38
C ARG A 59 11.01 32.26 3.66
N ARG A 60 11.22 32.21 2.33
CA ARG A 60 11.64 33.38 1.54
C ARG A 60 10.53 34.42 1.40
N ILE A 61 9.29 33.97 1.26
CA ILE A 61 8.10 34.81 1.07
C ILE A 61 7.38 35.13 2.40
N ALA A 62 7.78 34.49 3.49
CA ALA A 62 7.18 34.64 4.81
C ALA A 62 7.23 36.10 5.32
N PRO A 63 6.12 36.63 5.87
CA PRO A 63 6.08 37.94 6.51
C PRO A 63 7.08 38.11 7.66
N PRO A 64 7.53 39.35 7.96
CA PRO A 64 8.53 39.61 9.01
C PRO A 64 8.16 39.04 10.38
N PHE A 65 6.88 39.05 10.76
CA PHE A 65 6.42 38.64 12.08
C PHE A 65 6.67 37.15 12.38
N ILE A 66 6.63 36.26 11.38
CA ILE A 66 6.94 34.81 11.55
C ILE A 66 8.39 34.45 11.23
N LYS A 67 9.19 35.32 10.58
CA LYS A 67 10.56 34.98 10.15
C LYS A 67 11.48 34.49 11.26
N ARG A 68 11.34 35.03 12.47
CA ARG A 68 12.14 34.60 13.62
C ARG A 68 11.81 33.17 14.04
N ALA A 69 10.53 32.80 14.05
CA ALA A 69 10.09 31.44 14.35
C ALA A 69 10.59 30.45 13.30
N LEU A 70 10.44 30.79 12.02
CA LEU A 70 10.93 29.95 10.91
C LEU A 70 12.45 29.77 10.93
N THR A 71 13.22 30.79 11.31
CA THR A 71 14.68 30.68 11.47
C THR A 71 15.05 29.69 12.58
N ARG A 72 14.29 29.64 13.69
CA ARG A 72 14.50 28.66 14.77
C ARG A 72 14.26 27.23 14.27
N ILE A 73 13.18 27.00 13.53
CA ILE A 73 12.90 25.69 12.91
C ILE A 73 14.03 25.30 11.97
N ALA A 74 14.47 26.23 11.10
CA ALA A 74 15.51 25.98 10.13
C ALA A 74 16.83 25.51 10.78
N ARG A 75 17.19 26.13 11.91
CA ARG A 75 18.37 25.77 12.70
C ARG A 75 18.21 24.40 13.36
N ALA A 76 17.12 24.17 14.09
CA ALA A 76 16.87 22.89 14.75
C ALA A 76 16.83 21.72 13.75
N TRP A 77 16.27 21.95 12.57
CA TRP A 77 16.27 20.97 11.49
C TRP A 77 17.68 20.73 10.93
N SER A 78 18.45 21.77 10.65
CA SER A 78 19.83 21.63 10.20
C SER A 78 20.70 20.89 11.22
N ASP A 79 20.43 21.08 12.51
CA ASP A 79 21.09 20.34 13.59
C ASP A 79 20.69 18.86 13.59
N ALA A 80 19.40 18.56 13.38
CA ALA A 80 18.88 17.19 13.33
C ALA A 80 19.46 16.34 12.19
N VAL A 81 19.76 16.96 11.03
CA VAL A 81 20.30 16.24 9.85
C VAL A 81 21.82 16.24 9.76
N ARG A 82 22.50 17.03 10.61
CA ARG A 82 23.93 17.35 10.47
C ARG A 82 24.82 16.13 10.42
N ASP A 83 24.67 15.24 11.41
CA ASP A 83 25.55 14.08 11.56
C ASP A 83 25.31 13.07 10.44
N GLN A 84 24.04 12.88 10.06
CA GLN A 84 23.66 12.00 8.96
C GLN A 84 24.19 12.50 7.60
N GLU A 85 24.08 13.81 7.34
CA GLU A 85 24.61 14.45 6.13
C GLU A 85 26.14 14.36 6.09
N ALA A 86 26.82 14.63 7.20
CA ALA A 86 28.28 14.51 7.29
C ALA A 86 28.79 13.08 7.03
N GLN A 87 28.00 12.06 7.40
CA GLN A 87 28.31 10.65 7.18
C GLN A 87 27.89 10.15 5.79
N GLY A 88 27.20 10.96 4.98
CA GLY A 88 26.72 10.53 3.67
C GLY A 88 25.60 9.49 3.71
N ILE A 89 24.83 9.44 4.79
CA ILE A 89 23.77 8.43 4.98
C ILE A 89 22.45 8.95 4.41
N GLU A 90 21.87 8.24 3.43
CA GLU A 90 20.61 8.66 2.82
C GLU A 90 19.39 8.44 3.70
N TYR A 91 19.39 7.41 4.55
CA TYR A 91 18.26 7.09 5.41
C TYR A 91 18.74 6.65 6.79
N ALA A 92 18.16 7.23 7.83
CA ALA A 92 18.35 6.80 9.20
C ALA A 92 17.02 6.83 9.96
N ALA A 93 16.81 5.82 10.80
CA ALA A 93 15.77 5.82 11.82
C ALA A 93 16.41 6.19 13.16
N HIS A 94 15.67 6.95 13.96
CA HIS A 94 16.12 7.47 15.24
C HIS A 94 15.18 6.99 16.34
N ALA A 95 15.71 6.93 17.57
CA ALA A 95 14.93 6.53 18.74
C ALA A 95 13.82 7.54 19.05
N ASP A 96 14.16 8.83 19.00
CA ASP A 96 13.30 9.93 19.42
C ASP A 96 13.33 11.10 18.42
N VAL A 97 12.29 11.94 18.47
CA VAL A 97 12.27 13.21 17.75
C VAL A 97 13.13 14.23 18.51
N PRO A 98 13.99 15.02 17.83
CA PRO A 98 14.80 16.02 18.52
C PRO A 98 13.97 17.07 19.27
N ASP A 99 14.19 17.20 20.58
CA ASP A 99 13.50 18.17 21.44
C ASP A 99 13.58 19.62 20.92
N ALA A 100 14.74 20.00 20.37
CA ALA A 100 14.95 21.34 19.82
C ALA A 100 14.02 21.61 18.62
N LEU A 101 13.75 20.58 17.81
CA LEU A 101 12.83 20.66 16.69
C LEU A 101 11.38 20.79 17.19
N LEU A 102 10.97 19.94 18.14
CA LEU A 102 9.63 20.00 18.73
C LEU A 102 9.34 21.36 19.38
N LYS A 103 10.30 21.90 20.15
CA LYS A 103 10.18 23.23 20.77
C LYS A 103 10.09 24.34 19.73
N ALA A 104 10.87 24.27 18.65
CA ALA A 104 10.83 25.25 17.58
C ALA A 104 9.51 25.22 16.79
N LEU A 105 9.00 24.01 16.49
CA LEU A 105 7.71 23.81 15.83
C LEU A 105 6.56 24.28 16.72
N SER A 106 6.52 23.89 17.99
CA SER A 106 5.50 24.32 18.96
C SER A 106 5.41 25.84 19.05
N TYR A 107 6.55 26.53 19.19
CA TYR A 107 6.60 27.99 19.22
C TYR A 107 6.07 28.61 17.92
N ALA A 108 6.44 28.07 16.76
CA ALA A 108 6.00 28.58 15.47
C ALA A 108 4.50 28.36 15.25
N VAL A 109 3.98 27.18 15.56
CA VAL A 109 2.55 26.86 15.47
C VAL A 109 1.74 27.80 16.35
N GLY A 110 2.14 28.00 17.62
CA GLY A 110 1.44 28.92 18.52
C GLY A 110 1.39 30.37 18.00
N LEU A 111 2.54 30.89 17.55
CA LEU A 111 2.61 32.23 16.95
C LEU A 111 1.73 32.35 15.70
N MET A 112 1.76 31.34 14.82
CA MET A 112 0.97 31.32 13.59
C MET A 112 -0.53 31.22 13.89
N THR A 113 -0.95 30.45 14.89
CA THR A 113 -2.35 30.36 15.31
C THR A 113 -2.88 31.71 15.81
N GLU A 114 -2.12 32.40 16.66
CA GLU A 114 -2.49 33.73 17.17
C GLU A 114 -2.62 34.75 16.03
N THR A 115 -1.59 34.85 15.17
CA THR A 115 -1.61 35.85 14.09
C THR A 115 -2.62 35.52 12.98
N LEU A 116 -2.93 34.25 12.73
CA LEU A 116 -3.96 33.87 11.74
C LEU A 116 -5.35 34.40 12.14
N GLY A 117 -5.64 34.47 13.45
CA GLY A 117 -6.87 35.05 13.96
C GLY A 117 -6.94 36.57 13.79
N GLU A 118 -5.80 37.26 13.87
CA GLU A 118 -5.72 38.72 13.76
C GLU A 118 -5.60 39.22 12.31
N GLN A 119 -4.83 38.51 11.48
CA GLN A 119 -4.45 38.94 10.12
C GLN A 119 -4.48 37.76 9.13
N PRO A 120 -5.67 37.24 8.79
CA PRO A 120 -5.79 36.07 7.91
C PRO A 120 -5.21 36.30 6.51
N ASP A 121 -5.32 37.52 5.99
CA ASP A 121 -4.83 37.88 4.65
C ASP A 121 -3.29 37.82 4.51
N ALA A 122 -2.56 37.79 5.63
CA ALA A 122 -1.10 37.66 5.63
C ALA A 122 -0.62 36.22 5.38
N PHE A 123 -1.53 35.24 5.38
CA PHE A 123 -1.21 33.82 5.25
C PHE A 123 -1.44 33.33 3.81
N THR A 124 -0.37 33.28 3.03
CA THR A 124 -0.42 32.67 1.69
C THR A 124 -0.71 31.17 1.79
N PRO A 125 -1.19 30.52 0.70
CA PRO A 125 -1.43 29.08 0.68
C PRO A 125 -0.23 28.23 1.12
N GLU A 126 1.00 28.64 0.81
CA GLU A 126 2.23 27.96 1.20
C GLU A 126 2.47 28.04 2.71
N ILE A 127 2.17 29.19 3.32
CA ILE A 127 2.28 29.41 4.77
C ILE A 127 1.23 28.58 5.51
N LEU A 128 -0.03 28.60 5.03
CA LEU A 128 -1.11 27.79 5.58
C LEU A 128 -0.79 26.29 5.49
N ARG A 129 -0.30 25.83 4.33
CA ARG A 129 0.12 24.44 4.16
C ARG A 129 1.16 24.04 5.19
N PHE A 130 2.25 24.82 5.32
CA PHE A 130 3.27 24.53 6.33
C PHE A 130 2.72 24.57 7.75
N TYR A 131 1.83 25.52 8.08
CA TYR A 131 1.17 25.58 9.37
C TYR A 131 0.40 24.30 9.69
N PHE A 132 -0.41 23.81 8.74
CA PHE A 132 -1.16 22.57 8.92
C PHE A 132 -0.24 21.35 9.03
N ASP A 133 0.80 21.26 8.20
CA ASP A 133 1.78 20.19 8.25
C ASP A 133 2.53 20.18 9.60
N ALA A 134 2.96 21.34 10.09
CA ALA A 134 3.64 21.49 11.38
C ALA A 134 2.73 21.19 12.56
N ALA A 135 1.48 21.67 12.53
CA ALA A 135 0.49 21.37 13.56
C ALA A 135 0.14 19.88 13.59
N HIS A 136 0.01 19.24 12.43
CA HIS A 136 -0.18 17.79 12.32
C HIS A 136 1.01 17.01 12.85
N PHE A 137 2.22 17.40 12.46
CA PHE A 137 3.46 16.79 12.96
C PHE A 137 3.55 16.84 14.49
N MET A 138 3.23 17.98 15.10
CA MET A 138 3.20 18.11 16.57
C MET A 138 2.16 17.19 17.22
N ARG A 139 0.94 17.11 16.68
CA ARG A 139 -0.10 16.20 17.19
C ARG A 139 0.30 14.73 17.11
N ILE A 140 0.99 14.33 16.04
CA ILE A 140 1.50 12.96 15.89
C ILE A 140 2.68 12.73 16.84
N ALA A 141 3.57 13.72 17.02
CA ALA A 141 4.72 13.63 17.93
C ALA A 141 4.30 13.40 19.39
N GLU A 142 3.21 14.03 19.84
CA GLU A 142 2.65 13.82 21.19
C GLU A 142 2.22 12.36 21.45
N ARG A 143 1.96 11.60 20.38
CA ARG A 143 1.53 10.20 20.43
C ARG A 143 2.66 9.25 20.05
N PHE A 144 3.88 9.74 19.86
CA PHE A 144 5.01 8.93 19.44
C PHE A 144 5.33 7.83 20.48
N GLY A 145 5.78 6.67 20.00
CA GLY A 145 6.09 5.53 20.85
C GLY A 145 6.51 4.31 20.04
N SER A 146 6.50 3.14 20.66
CA SER A 146 6.95 1.86 20.04
C SER A 146 6.22 1.46 18.75
N HIS A 147 5.05 2.04 18.51
CA HIS A 147 4.21 1.81 17.33
C HIS A 147 4.57 2.69 16.13
N SER A 148 5.57 3.57 16.27
CA SER A 148 6.00 4.55 15.27
C SER A 148 7.53 4.60 15.12
N ILE A 149 8.00 5.21 14.03
CA ILE A 149 9.42 5.46 13.75
C ILE A 149 9.59 6.96 13.48
N PHE A 150 10.62 7.58 14.04
CA PHE A 150 11.10 8.85 13.54
C PHE A 150 12.25 8.58 12.57
N ASP A 151 12.08 8.92 11.29
CA ASP A 151 13.09 8.72 10.26
C ASP A 151 13.43 10.00 9.50
N ILE A 152 14.68 10.06 9.05
CA ILE A 152 15.22 11.15 8.25
C ILE A 152 15.71 10.59 6.92
N THR A 153 15.11 11.08 5.84
CA THR A 153 15.54 10.77 4.46
C THR A 153 16.25 11.97 3.85
N LEU A 154 17.49 11.78 3.39
CA LEU A 154 18.33 12.75 2.72
C LEU A 154 18.59 12.29 1.27
N PRO A 155 17.80 12.74 0.28
CA PRO A 155 18.02 12.37 -1.12
C PRO A 155 19.43 12.78 -1.59
N ASN A 156 20.20 11.84 -2.15
CA ASN A 156 21.62 12.01 -2.51
C ASN A 156 22.51 12.44 -1.33
N ALA A 157 22.13 12.04 -0.10
CA ALA A 157 22.75 12.44 1.15
C ALA A 157 22.91 13.96 1.34
N ARG A 158 21.94 14.76 0.84
CA ARG A 158 21.95 16.23 0.97
C ARG A 158 20.78 16.75 1.80
N GLY A 159 21.09 17.59 2.78
CA GLY A 159 20.13 18.22 3.70
C GLY A 159 19.11 19.14 3.02
N ARG A 160 19.43 19.68 1.84
CA ARG A 160 18.55 20.61 1.09
C ARG A 160 17.18 20.01 0.70
N HIS A 161 17.11 18.68 0.59
CA HIS A 161 15.87 17.94 0.29
C HIS A 161 15.49 16.99 1.43
N ALA A 162 15.97 17.25 2.64
CA ALA A 162 15.68 16.41 3.79
C ALA A 162 14.17 16.28 4.02
N GLN A 163 13.76 15.07 4.37
CA GLN A 163 12.41 14.76 4.82
C GLN A 163 12.50 14.20 6.24
N LEU A 164 11.77 14.82 7.16
CA LEU A 164 11.62 14.32 8.53
C LEU A 164 10.24 13.66 8.63
N CYS A 165 10.20 12.38 8.97
CA CYS A 165 8.97 11.61 9.00
C CYS A 165 8.72 11.00 10.37
N LEU A 166 7.55 11.27 10.93
CA LEU A 166 6.93 10.47 11.97
C LEU A 166 6.06 9.43 11.27
N ARG A 167 6.55 8.19 11.21
CA ARG A 167 5.92 7.10 10.48
C ARG A 167 5.21 6.17 11.44
N ASN A 168 3.89 6.13 11.37
CA ASN A 168 3.12 5.11 12.07
C ASN A 168 3.35 3.75 11.39
N VAL A 169 3.72 2.75 12.19
CA VAL A 169 3.91 1.37 11.74
C VAL A 169 2.75 0.49 12.20
N ILE A 170 2.26 0.74 13.41
CA ILE A 170 1.18 0.01 14.06
C ILE A 170 0.09 1.01 14.46
N PRO A 171 -1.03 1.10 13.72
CA PRO A 171 -2.07 2.08 14.01
C PRO A 171 -2.95 1.71 15.21
N ALA A 172 -2.85 0.47 15.72
CA ALA A 172 -3.65 -0.07 16.80
C ALA A 172 -3.87 0.87 18.01
N PRO A 173 -2.84 1.53 18.57
CA PRO A 173 -3.04 2.41 19.74
C PRO A 173 -3.96 3.60 19.45
N HIS A 174 -4.06 4.03 18.19
CA HIS A 174 -4.94 5.13 17.79
C HIS A 174 -6.35 4.67 17.42
N LEU A 175 -6.48 3.45 16.88
CA LEU A 175 -7.76 2.90 16.44
C LEU A 175 -8.53 2.22 17.57
N ALA A 176 -7.86 1.63 18.55
CA ALA A 176 -8.53 0.93 19.67
C ALA A 176 -9.52 1.83 20.44
N PRO A 177 -9.20 3.09 20.80
CA PRO A 177 -10.19 4.00 21.41
C PRO A 177 -11.37 4.32 20.49
N ARG A 178 -11.15 4.36 19.17
CA ARG A 178 -12.22 4.58 18.18
C ARG A 178 -13.19 3.40 18.16
N PHE A 179 -12.67 2.17 18.16
CA PHE A 179 -13.48 0.96 18.23
C PHE A 179 -14.25 0.85 19.55
N ALA A 180 -13.61 1.16 20.69
CA ALA A 180 -14.24 1.10 22.00
C ALA A 180 -15.39 2.11 22.16
N ARG A 181 -15.33 3.27 21.46
CA ARG A 181 -16.36 4.30 21.53
C ARG A 181 -17.59 4.00 20.67
N ALA A 182 -17.43 3.20 19.61
CA ALA A 182 -18.51 2.80 18.74
C ALA A 182 -19.51 1.89 19.48
N HIS A 183 -20.78 1.95 19.11
CA HIS A 183 -21.77 1.00 19.61
C HIS A 183 -21.53 -0.40 19.06
N SER A 184 -21.17 -0.49 17.78
CA SER A 184 -20.72 -1.72 17.12
C SER A 184 -19.88 -1.39 15.89
N VAL A 185 -18.99 -2.31 15.51
CA VAL A 185 -18.14 -2.17 14.32
C VAL A 185 -18.14 -3.49 13.57
N ALA A 186 -18.46 -3.45 12.28
CA ALA A 186 -18.35 -4.60 11.38
C ALA A 186 -17.35 -4.27 10.28
N LEU A 187 -16.32 -5.11 10.15
CA LEU A 187 -15.26 -5.01 9.15
C LEU A 187 -15.51 -6.07 8.08
N PHE A 188 -15.72 -5.65 6.84
CA PHE A 188 -15.99 -6.53 5.71
C PHE A 188 -14.81 -6.52 4.75
N SER A 189 -14.29 -7.70 4.40
CA SER A 189 -13.52 -7.89 3.18
C SER A 189 -13.29 -9.38 2.88
N ALA A 190 -13.13 -9.70 1.59
CA ALA A 190 -12.75 -11.04 1.12
C ALA A 190 -11.31 -11.44 1.46
N THR A 191 -10.45 -10.50 1.87
CA THR A 191 -9.02 -10.74 2.08
C THR A 191 -8.54 -10.44 3.50
N LEU A 192 -9.38 -10.64 4.53
CA LEU A 192 -8.99 -10.51 5.95
C LEU A 192 -8.22 -11.74 6.48
N THR A 193 -7.37 -12.32 5.65
CA THR A 193 -6.54 -13.48 6.02
C THR A 193 -5.06 -13.10 5.94
N PRO A 194 -4.27 -13.35 7.01
CA PRO A 194 -4.67 -14.00 8.26
C PRO A 194 -5.33 -13.02 9.24
N ALA A 195 -6.33 -13.49 10.00
CA ALA A 195 -7.12 -12.61 10.87
C ALA A 195 -6.29 -11.96 12.01
N HIS A 196 -5.29 -12.67 12.54
CA HIS A 196 -4.45 -12.15 13.62
C HIS A 196 -3.67 -10.90 13.19
N PHE A 197 -3.20 -10.85 11.94
CA PHE A 197 -2.55 -9.65 11.39
C PHE A 197 -3.43 -8.40 11.49
N TYR A 198 -4.71 -8.51 11.12
CA TYR A 198 -5.66 -7.39 11.22
C TYR A 198 -6.06 -7.10 12.65
N ALA A 199 -6.25 -8.13 13.49
CA ALA A 199 -6.54 -7.94 14.91
C ALA A 199 -5.44 -7.14 15.61
N ASP A 200 -4.19 -7.53 15.38
CA ASP A 200 -3.01 -6.92 15.99
C ASP A 200 -2.73 -5.51 15.45
N THR A 201 -2.72 -5.35 14.13
CA THR A 201 -2.37 -4.06 13.51
C THR A 201 -3.45 -3.00 13.69
N LEU A 202 -4.73 -3.40 13.73
CA LEU A 202 -5.84 -2.48 13.98
C LEU A 202 -6.15 -2.31 15.47
N GLY A 203 -5.66 -3.20 16.35
CA GLY A 203 -5.98 -3.14 17.77
C GLY A 203 -7.44 -3.51 18.05
N LEU A 204 -7.91 -4.58 17.41
CA LEU A 204 -9.27 -5.06 17.62
C LEU A 204 -9.42 -5.63 19.05
N PRO A 205 -10.55 -5.37 19.73
CA PRO A 205 -10.81 -5.96 21.04
C PRO A 205 -10.74 -7.49 21.02
N GLN A 206 -10.31 -8.12 22.11
CA GLN A 206 -10.32 -9.59 22.24
C GLN A 206 -11.73 -10.19 22.14
N THR A 207 -12.77 -9.39 22.36
CA THR A 207 -14.18 -9.77 22.20
C THR A 207 -14.65 -9.76 20.74
N SER A 208 -13.80 -9.36 19.79
CA SER A 208 -14.13 -9.37 18.37
C SER A 208 -14.39 -10.79 17.86
N VAL A 209 -15.55 -10.97 17.24
CA VAL A 209 -15.94 -12.23 16.63
C VAL A 209 -15.54 -12.21 15.16
N ARG A 210 -14.89 -13.27 14.69
CA ARG A 210 -14.64 -13.53 13.27
C ARG A 210 -15.75 -14.40 12.72
N ILE A 211 -16.32 -13.98 11.60
CA ILE A 211 -17.23 -14.78 10.79
C ILE A 211 -16.57 -14.96 9.43
N ASP A 212 -16.33 -16.21 9.06
CA ASP A 212 -15.91 -16.57 7.70
C ASP A 212 -17.17 -17.00 6.95
N VAL A 213 -17.51 -16.28 5.89
CA VAL A 213 -18.67 -16.60 5.05
C VAL A 213 -18.15 -17.41 3.88
N GLU A 214 -18.67 -18.63 3.72
CA GLU A 214 -18.24 -19.52 2.65
C GLU A 214 -18.38 -18.84 1.28
N SER A 215 -17.38 -19.08 0.42
CA SER A 215 -17.41 -18.56 -0.94
C SER A 215 -18.58 -19.18 -1.70
N PRO A 216 -19.35 -18.41 -2.48
CA PRO A 216 -20.35 -18.96 -3.39
C PRO A 216 -19.69 -19.70 -4.59
N PHE A 217 -18.37 -19.64 -4.71
CA PHE A 217 -17.61 -20.24 -5.82
C PHE A 217 -17.09 -21.63 -5.46
N VAL A 218 -17.02 -22.50 -6.45
CA VAL A 218 -16.46 -23.85 -6.34
C VAL A 218 -15.10 -23.94 -7.03
N ALA A 219 -14.23 -24.83 -6.52
CA ALA A 219 -12.85 -24.95 -6.98
C ALA A 219 -12.73 -25.27 -8.48
N GLU A 220 -13.74 -25.93 -9.07
CA GLU A 220 -13.80 -26.32 -10.48
C GLU A 220 -13.97 -25.13 -11.43
N GLN A 221 -14.36 -23.96 -10.91
CA GLN A 221 -14.46 -22.73 -11.69
C GLN A 221 -13.09 -22.12 -12.00
N LEU A 222 -12.13 -22.27 -11.08
CA LEU A 222 -10.83 -21.61 -11.16
C LEU A 222 -9.69 -22.62 -11.14
N ASP A 223 -9.05 -22.80 -12.29
CA ASP A 223 -7.86 -23.65 -12.38
C ASP A 223 -6.62 -22.90 -11.87
N VAL A 224 -6.27 -23.08 -10.60
CA VAL A 224 -5.13 -22.41 -9.96
C VAL A 224 -3.88 -23.27 -10.08
N ARG A 225 -2.83 -22.73 -10.73
CA ARG A 225 -1.57 -23.42 -11.03
C ARG A 225 -0.40 -22.68 -10.39
N ALA A 226 0.27 -23.31 -9.44
CA ALA A 226 1.50 -22.80 -8.85
C ALA A 226 2.72 -23.41 -9.55
N ILE A 227 3.58 -22.56 -10.11
CA ILE A 227 4.75 -22.98 -10.89
C ILE A 227 5.97 -23.12 -9.97
N ALA A 228 6.44 -24.35 -9.81
CA ALA A 228 7.39 -24.73 -8.76
C ALA A 228 8.85 -24.40 -9.07
N ASP A 229 9.20 -24.25 -10.34
CA ASP A 229 10.57 -24.22 -10.84
C ASP A 229 10.91 -22.90 -11.57
N VAL A 230 10.14 -21.84 -11.32
CA VAL A 230 10.41 -20.48 -11.80
C VAL A 230 10.57 -19.55 -10.60
N SER A 231 11.66 -18.78 -10.56
CA SER A 231 11.90 -17.75 -9.53
C SER A 231 11.75 -16.36 -10.14
N THR A 232 10.97 -15.48 -9.50
CA THR A 232 10.80 -14.07 -9.92
C THR A 232 11.63 -13.09 -9.09
N ARG A 233 12.51 -13.61 -8.23
CA ARG A 233 13.44 -12.81 -7.42
C ARG A 233 14.39 -12.05 -8.32
N TYR A 234 14.78 -10.85 -7.91
CA TYR A 234 15.60 -9.92 -8.71
C TYR A 234 16.82 -10.58 -9.37
N ARG A 235 17.54 -11.46 -8.63
CA ARG A 235 18.74 -12.17 -9.11
C ARG A 235 18.46 -13.18 -10.23
N ASP A 236 17.26 -13.75 -10.27
CA ASP A 236 16.89 -14.84 -11.17
C ASP A 236 16.03 -14.35 -12.35
N ARG A 237 15.59 -13.08 -12.32
CA ARG A 237 14.62 -12.53 -13.29
C ARG A 237 15.03 -12.73 -14.74
N ALA A 238 16.29 -12.44 -15.08
CA ALA A 238 16.78 -12.57 -16.45
C ALA A 238 16.56 -13.99 -17.00
N GLN A 239 16.75 -15.02 -16.17
CA GLN A 239 16.57 -16.43 -16.56
C GLN A 239 15.09 -16.84 -16.62
N SER A 240 14.21 -16.11 -15.94
CA SER A 240 12.77 -16.38 -15.92
C SER A 240 12.00 -15.73 -17.08
N VAL A 241 12.56 -14.70 -17.75
CA VAL A 241 11.82 -13.87 -18.72
C VAL A 241 11.25 -14.70 -19.88
N GLU A 242 12.10 -15.45 -20.58
CA GLU A 242 11.69 -16.24 -21.74
C GLU A 242 10.74 -17.37 -21.33
N ARG A 243 11.04 -18.02 -20.21
CA ARG A 243 10.23 -19.08 -19.59
C ARG A 243 8.80 -18.62 -19.31
N ILE A 244 8.65 -17.43 -18.73
CA ILE A 244 7.34 -16.83 -18.46
C ILE A 244 6.63 -16.45 -19.76
N ALA A 245 7.33 -15.87 -20.73
CA ALA A 245 6.75 -15.53 -22.02
C ALA A 245 6.19 -16.78 -22.75
N ASP A 246 6.97 -17.87 -22.80
CA ASP A 246 6.55 -19.11 -23.45
C ASP A 246 5.38 -19.79 -22.70
N MET A 247 5.37 -19.74 -21.37
CA MET A 247 4.24 -20.21 -20.57
C MET A 247 2.95 -19.41 -20.83
N ILE A 248 3.06 -18.07 -20.90
CA ILE A 248 1.92 -17.20 -21.23
C ILE A 248 1.40 -17.54 -22.63
N ALA A 249 2.29 -17.68 -23.60
CA ALA A 249 1.94 -18.03 -24.98
C ALA A 249 1.27 -19.40 -25.08
N ALA A 250 1.80 -20.42 -24.40
CA ALA A 250 1.21 -21.76 -24.39
C ALA A 250 -0.20 -21.78 -23.81
N GLN A 251 -0.44 -21.07 -22.71
CA GLN A 251 -1.77 -20.92 -22.15
C GLN A 251 -2.71 -20.20 -23.12
N TYR A 252 -2.27 -19.09 -23.69
CA TYR A 252 -3.05 -18.30 -24.65
C TYR A 252 -3.41 -19.12 -25.89
N ALA A 253 -2.48 -19.92 -26.42
CA ALA A 253 -2.72 -20.79 -27.57
C ALA A 253 -3.78 -21.87 -27.28
N ARG A 254 -3.77 -22.44 -26.07
CA ARG A 254 -4.74 -23.46 -25.65
C ARG A 254 -6.14 -22.90 -25.46
N ALA A 255 -6.24 -21.68 -24.91
CA ALA A 255 -7.52 -21.01 -24.68
C ALA A 255 -7.39 -19.52 -24.98
N PRO A 256 -7.56 -19.10 -26.25
CA PRO A 256 -7.49 -17.68 -26.60
C PRO A 256 -8.59 -16.88 -25.91
N GLY A 257 -8.24 -15.71 -25.39
CA GLY A 257 -9.16 -14.83 -24.69
C GLY A 257 -8.42 -13.65 -24.07
N ASN A 258 -9.08 -12.92 -23.18
CA ASN A 258 -8.47 -11.83 -22.45
C ASN A 258 -7.75 -12.33 -21.18
N TYR A 259 -6.48 -11.98 -21.07
CA TYR A 259 -5.65 -12.27 -19.89
C TYR A 259 -5.06 -11.01 -19.29
N LEU A 260 -4.81 -11.03 -17.99
CA LEU A 260 -4.08 -9.97 -17.29
C LEU A 260 -2.84 -10.56 -16.60
N SER A 261 -1.68 -10.02 -16.92
CA SER A 261 -0.38 -10.48 -16.42
C SER A 261 0.21 -9.44 -15.47
N PHE A 262 0.47 -9.86 -14.23
CA PHE A 262 0.90 -9.01 -13.12
C PHE A 262 2.37 -9.23 -12.75
N PHE A 263 3.13 -8.15 -12.67
CA PHE A 263 4.57 -8.16 -12.38
C PHE A 263 4.93 -7.27 -11.19
N SER A 264 6.12 -7.47 -10.63
CA SER A 264 6.63 -6.68 -9.49
C SER A 264 7.11 -5.27 -9.84
N SER A 265 7.42 -5.00 -11.11
CA SER A 265 7.94 -3.70 -11.56
C SER A 265 7.73 -3.51 -13.06
N PHE A 266 7.72 -2.24 -13.49
CA PHE A 266 7.63 -1.88 -14.91
C PHE A 266 8.77 -2.44 -15.76
N ASP A 267 9.99 -2.51 -15.20
CA ASP A 267 11.14 -3.06 -15.94
C ASP A 267 10.97 -4.56 -16.23
N TYR A 268 10.48 -5.32 -15.25
CA TYR A 268 10.28 -6.76 -15.42
C TYR A 268 9.09 -7.06 -16.32
N LEU A 269 8.02 -6.26 -16.18
CA LEU A 269 6.88 -6.26 -17.08
C LEU A 269 7.32 -6.05 -18.54
N ALA A 270 8.11 -5.01 -18.81
CA ALA A 270 8.60 -4.70 -20.16
C ALA A 270 9.45 -5.85 -20.73
N GLN A 271 10.40 -6.38 -19.94
CA GLN A 271 11.24 -7.51 -20.38
C GLN A 271 10.42 -8.72 -20.83
N VAL A 272 9.38 -9.10 -20.06
CA VAL A 272 8.54 -10.24 -20.42
C VAL A 272 7.62 -9.94 -21.60
N ALA A 273 7.08 -8.72 -21.69
CA ALA A 273 6.26 -8.30 -22.83
C ALA A 273 7.07 -8.25 -24.14
N ASP A 274 8.31 -7.75 -24.09
CA ASP A 274 9.22 -7.70 -25.23
C ASP A 274 9.61 -9.12 -25.69
N ALA A 275 9.92 -10.01 -24.74
CA ALA A 275 10.18 -11.42 -25.04
C ALA A 275 8.96 -12.12 -25.65
N LEU A 276 7.76 -11.89 -25.12
CA LEU A 276 6.52 -12.45 -25.66
C LEU A 276 6.26 -11.94 -27.08
N THR A 277 6.38 -10.63 -27.31
CA THR A 277 6.11 -10.01 -28.61
C THR A 277 7.12 -10.45 -29.67
N SER A 278 8.39 -10.61 -29.28
CA SER A 278 9.46 -11.04 -30.19
C SER A 278 9.32 -12.50 -30.59
N ARG A 279 8.91 -13.38 -29.66
CA ARG A 279 8.82 -14.83 -29.86
C ARG A 279 7.46 -15.27 -30.41
N HIS A 280 6.39 -14.56 -30.05
CA HIS A 280 4.99 -14.89 -30.35
C HIS A 280 4.22 -13.66 -30.88
N PRO A 281 4.60 -13.11 -32.05
CA PRO A 281 4.10 -11.83 -32.56
C PRO A 281 2.60 -11.81 -32.90
N SER A 282 1.94 -12.98 -32.95
CA SER A 282 0.51 -13.11 -33.22
C SER A 282 -0.38 -12.83 -31.99
N ILE A 283 0.21 -12.73 -30.79
CA ILE A 283 -0.53 -12.49 -29.55
C ILE A 283 -0.71 -10.97 -29.36
N PRO A 284 -1.94 -10.44 -29.29
CA PRO A 284 -2.16 -9.03 -28.98
C PRO A 284 -1.73 -8.72 -27.54
N VAL A 285 -0.84 -7.75 -27.38
CA VAL A 285 -0.27 -7.36 -26.08
C VAL A 285 -0.41 -5.85 -25.89
N TRP A 286 -0.74 -5.43 -24.67
CA TRP A 286 -0.70 -4.02 -24.29
C TRP A 286 -0.22 -3.83 -22.86
N LEU A 287 0.52 -2.76 -22.63
CA LEU A 287 1.23 -2.51 -21.37
C LEU A 287 0.62 -1.34 -20.61
N GLN A 288 0.60 -1.46 -19.29
CA GLN A 288 0.41 -0.36 -18.38
C GLN A 288 1.62 0.59 -18.49
N ALA A 289 1.37 1.87 -18.74
CA ALA A 289 2.42 2.89 -18.67
C ALA A 289 2.77 3.25 -17.22
N ARG A 290 4.01 3.73 -17.00
CA ARG A 290 4.49 4.14 -15.66
C ARG A 290 3.62 5.21 -15.02
N THR A 291 3.16 6.13 -15.85
CA THR A 291 2.24 7.19 -15.49
C THR A 291 1.03 7.06 -16.41
N MET A 292 -0.15 6.95 -15.84
CA MET A 292 -1.41 6.93 -16.57
C MET A 292 -2.38 7.86 -15.87
N SER A 293 -2.92 8.82 -16.61
CA SER A 293 -4.12 9.55 -16.24
C SER A 293 -5.31 8.60 -16.08
N GLU A 294 -6.36 9.04 -15.39
CA GLU A 294 -7.57 8.22 -15.23
C GLU A 294 -8.17 7.82 -16.58
N SER A 295 -8.15 8.70 -17.59
CA SER A 295 -8.65 8.38 -18.94
C SER A 295 -7.81 7.30 -19.63
N GLU A 296 -6.49 7.33 -19.49
CA GLU A 296 -5.61 6.28 -20.01
C GLU A 296 -5.85 4.95 -19.29
N GLN A 297 -6.11 4.98 -17.99
CA GLN A 297 -6.44 3.76 -17.23
C GLN A 297 -7.75 3.14 -17.70
N HIS A 298 -8.78 3.97 -17.91
CA HIS A 298 -10.03 3.52 -18.51
C HIS A 298 -9.82 2.97 -19.92
N ALA A 299 -9.01 3.62 -20.76
CA ALA A 299 -8.71 3.15 -22.11
C ALA A 299 -7.97 1.80 -22.12
N PHE A 300 -7.09 1.55 -21.15
CA PHE A 300 -6.44 0.25 -20.97
C PHE A 300 -7.45 -0.84 -20.61
N LEU A 301 -8.40 -0.55 -19.71
CA LEU A 301 -9.43 -1.49 -19.29
C LEU A 301 -10.49 -1.74 -20.36
N ALA A 302 -10.81 -0.72 -21.16
CA ALA A 302 -11.75 -0.83 -22.28
C ALA A 302 -11.27 -1.77 -23.39
N ARG A 303 -10.03 -2.28 -23.34
CA ARG A 303 -9.56 -3.33 -24.25
C ARG A 303 -10.06 -4.72 -23.85
N PHE A 304 -10.48 -4.90 -22.60
CA PHE A 304 -11.05 -6.15 -22.09
C PHE A 304 -12.55 -6.22 -22.41
N GLU A 305 -12.85 -6.29 -23.70
CA GLU A 305 -14.21 -6.48 -24.21
C GLU A 305 -14.65 -7.94 -24.08
N PRO A 306 -15.97 -8.23 -23.97
CA PRO A 306 -16.47 -9.60 -23.96
C PRO A 306 -15.96 -10.37 -25.18
N ASP A 307 -15.48 -11.59 -24.94
CA ASP A 307 -14.88 -12.48 -25.95
C ASP A 307 -13.67 -11.88 -26.71
N GLY A 308 -13.10 -10.82 -26.17
CA GLY A 308 -11.87 -10.20 -26.64
C GLY A 308 -10.68 -11.15 -26.54
N ARG A 309 -9.61 -10.79 -27.26
CA ARG A 309 -8.40 -11.59 -27.35
C ARG A 309 -7.18 -10.71 -27.16
N GLY A 310 -6.44 -10.99 -26.09
CA GLY A 310 -5.14 -10.41 -25.86
C GLY A 310 -4.75 -10.37 -24.40
N ILE A 311 -3.58 -9.82 -24.15
CA ILE A 311 -2.93 -9.89 -22.84
C ILE A 311 -2.54 -8.48 -22.41
N GLY A 312 -3.20 -8.01 -21.36
CA GLY A 312 -2.78 -6.81 -20.65
C GLY A 312 -1.65 -7.12 -19.69
N PHE A 313 -0.66 -6.24 -19.63
CA PHE A 313 0.48 -6.33 -18.73
C PHE A 313 0.40 -5.18 -17.72
N ALA A 314 0.39 -5.50 -16.43
CA ALA A 314 0.26 -4.52 -15.34
C ALA A 314 1.22 -4.81 -14.17
N VAL A 315 1.52 -3.78 -13.38
CA VAL A 315 2.28 -3.91 -12.12
C VAL A 315 1.30 -4.20 -10.99
N LEU A 316 1.61 -5.21 -10.18
CA LEU A 316 0.80 -5.59 -9.02
C LEU A 316 0.85 -4.50 -7.94
N GLY A 317 -0.31 -4.08 -7.43
CA GLY A 317 -0.42 -3.07 -6.38
C GLY A 317 -0.46 -1.60 -6.86
N GLY A 318 -0.70 -1.36 -8.16
CA GLY A 318 -1.09 -0.06 -8.70
C GLY A 318 -2.62 0.09 -8.85
N ALA A 319 -3.06 1.09 -9.62
CA ALA A 319 -4.49 1.36 -9.88
C ALA A 319 -5.30 0.13 -10.35
N PHE A 320 -4.62 -0.80 -11.02
CA PHE A 320 -5.17 -2.01 -11.60
C PHE A 320 -5.32 -3.19 -10.60
N GLY A 321 -4.77 -3.09 -9.39
CA GLY A 321 -4.90 -4.14 -8.36
C GLY A 321 -6.21 -4.09 -7.57
N GLU A 322 -6.77 -2.89 -7.38
CA GLU A 322 -7.86 -2.67 -6.42
C GLU A 322 -9.23 -2.41 -7.05
N ALA A 323 -9.30 -1.71 -8.20
CA ALA A 323 -10.55 -1.10 -8.68
C ALA A 323 -11.02 -1.54 -10.09
N ILE A 324 -10.53 -2.65 -10.61
CA ILE A 324 -10.98 -3.18 -11.90
C ILE A 324 -12.21 -4.08 -11.72
N ASP A 325 -13.23 -3.87 -12.56
CA ASP A 325 -14.36 -4.77 -12.72
C ASP A 325 -14.44 -5.32 -14.16
N LEU A 326 -14.05 -6.57 -14.36
CA LEU A 326 -14.07 -7.28 -15.64
C LEU A 326 -14.87 -8.58 -15.52
N PRO A 327 -16.23 -8.51 -15.47
CA PRO A 327 -17.07 -9.69 -15.31
C PRO A 327 -17.17 -10.53 -16.59
N GLY A 328 -17.52 -11.81 -16.43
CA GLY A 328 -17.78 -12.73 -17.53
C GLY A 328 -16.53 -13.04 -18.35
N THR A 329 -16.67 -13.13 -19.67
CA THR A 329 -15.56 -13.46 -20.59
C THR A 329 -14.58 -12.31 -20.82
N ARG A 330 -14.77 -11.16 -20.15
CA ARG A 330 -13.85 -10.02 -20.23
C ARG A 330 -12.47 -10.36 -19.64
N LEU A 331 -12.36 -11.33 -18.74
CA LEU A 331 -11.08 -11.80 -18.21
C LEU A 331 -11.12 -13.32 -17.94
N VAL A 332 -10.54 -14.12 -18.84
CA VAL A 332 -10.57 -15.59 -18.75
C VAL A 332 -9.40 -16.17 -17.97
N GLY A 333 -8.41 -15.34 -17.63
CA GLY A 333 -7.33 -15.78 -16.76
C GLY A 333 -6.35 -14.68 -16.35
N ALA A 334 -5.52 -15.01 -15.37
CA ALA A 334 -4.48 -14.13 -14.88
C ALA A 334 -3.15 -14.87 -14.70
N PHE A 335 -2.06 -14.16 -14.96
CA PHE A 335 -0.70 -14.60 -14.65
C PHE A 335 -0.14 -13.69 -13.56
N VAL A 336 0.36 -14.25 -12.46
CA VAL A 336 0.91 -13.49 -11.34
C VAL A 336 2.36 -13.89 -11.13
N ALA A 337 3.28 -13.12 -11.73
CA ALA A 337 4.73 -13.36 -11.70
C ALA A 337 5.43 -12.55 -10.59
N THR A 338 4.87 -12.61 -9.38
CA THR A 338 5.41 -11.95 -8.19
C THR A 338 4.60 -12.41 -6.97
N LEU A 339 5.15 -12.26 -5.76
CA LEU A 339 4.39 -12.39 -4.49
C LEU A 339 3.77 -11.07 -4.03
N GLY A 340 3.85 -10.00 -4.83
CA GLY A 340 3.34 -8.67 -4.47
C GLY A 340 4.05 -8.02 -3.28
N LEU A 341 5.20 -8.57 -2.88
CA LEU A 341 5.94 -8.07 -1.72
C LEU A 341 6.27 -6.58 -1.89
N PRO A 342 6.10 -5.77 -0.84
CA PRO A 342 6.65 -4.42 -0.79
C PRO A 342 8.13 -4.39 -1.15
N GLN A 343 8.59 -3.24 -1.65
CA GLN A 343 9.98 -3.08 -2.05
C GLN A 343 10.91 -3.27 -0.85
N PHE A 344 12.04 -3.93 -1.06
CA PHE A 344 13.10 -3.98 -0.05
C PHE A 344 13.84 -2.65 -0.08
N ASN A 345 13.60 -1.82 0.94
CA ASN A 345 14.24 -0.53 1.12
C ASN A 345 14.46 -0.28 2.62
N PRO A 346 15.33 0.68 2.99
CA PRO A 346 15.65 0.95 4.39
C PRO A 346 14.42 1.23 5.27
N VAL A 347 13.40 1.93 4.72
CA VAL A 347 12.14 2.22 5.43
C VAL A 347 11.40 0.93 5.80
N ASN A 348 11.17 0.04 4.83
CA ASN A 348 10.46 -1.20 5.05
C ASN A 348 11.24 -2.17 5.94
N GLU A 349 12.59 -2.13 5.89
CA GLU A 349 13.42 -2.90 6.83
C GLU A 349 13.26 -2.40 8.28
N GLN A 350 13.15 -1.08 8.50
CA GLN A 350 12.84 -0.55 9.83
C GLN A 350 11.42 -0.89 10.27
N MET A 351 10.43 -0.82 9.36
CA MET A 351 9.06 -1.27 9.65
C MET A 351 9.03 -2.75 10.03
N LYS A 352 9.78 -3.60 9.32
CA LYS A 352 9.94 -5.02 9.61
C LYS A 352 10.50 -5.24 11.01
N THR A 353 11.55 -4.51 11.40
CA THR A 353 12.12 -4.58 12.75
C THR A 353 11.08 -4.21 13.80
N ARG A 354 10.38 -3.07 13.65
CA ARG A 354 9.33 -2.66 14.61
C ARG A 354 8.19 -3.67 14.73
N LEU A 355 7.76 -4.25 13.61
CA LEU A 355 6.72 -5.27 13.60
C LEU A 355 7.21 -6.59 14.22
N HIS A 356 8.50 -6.92 14.08
CA HIS A 356 9.10 -8.06 14.76
C HIS A 356 9.16 -7.84 16.28
N ASP A 357 9.58 -6.66 16.72
CA ASP A 357 9.64 -6.33 18.15
C ASP A 357 8.25 -6.39 18.80
N ALA A 358 7.20 -6.01 18.07
CA ALA A 358 5.83 -6.01 18.56
C ALA A 358 5.16 -7.40 18.52
N PHE A 359 5.39 -8.19 17.47
CA PHE A 359 4.58 -9.38 17.17
C PHE A 359 5.39 -10.67 16.93
N GLY A 360 6.72 -10.61 16.91
CA GLY A 360 7.60 -11.75 16.63
C GLY A 360 7.69 -12.15 15.15
N GLU A 361 6.83 -11.62 14.27
CA GLU A 361 6.74 -12.02 12.86
C GLU A 361 6.95 -10.87 11.85
N GLY A 362 8.03 -10.09 12.02
CA GLY A 362 8.27 -8.88 11.22
C GLY A 362 8.25 -9.09 9.71
N TYR A 363 8.83 -10.16 9.18
CA TYR A 363 8.78 -10.45 7.74
C TYR A 363 7.36 -10.72 7.25
N ALA A 364 6.56 -11.45 8.05
CA ALA A 364 5.20 -11.80 7.66
C ALA A 364 4.31 -10.55 7.61
N TYR A 365 4.40 -9.70 8.64
CA TYR A 365 3.60 -8.48 8.76
C TYR A 365 4.02 -7.38 7.80
N ALA A 366 5.33 -7.22 7.56
CA ALA A 366 5.85 -6.16 6.70
C ALA A 366 5.79 -6.52 5.21
N TYR A 367 5.91 -7.81 4.85
CA TYR A 367 6.04 -8.24 3.45
C TYR A 367 5.01 -9.27 3.02
N LEU A 368 4.94 -10.42 3.70
CA LEU A 368 4.22 -11.57 3.19
C LEU A 368 2.70 -11.36 3.14
N PHE A 369 2.08 -10.95 4.26
CA PHE A 369 0.64 -10.78 4.34
C PHE A 369 0.15 -9.66 3.41
N PRO A 370 0.75 -8.45 3.40
CA PRO A 370 0.35 -7.41 2.45
C PRO A 370 0.58 -7.82 0.99
N GLY A 371 1.66 -8.56 0.71
CA GLY A 371 1.96 -9.03 -0.64
C GLY A 371 0.94 -10.03 -1.17
N LEU A 372 0.63 -11.07 -0.38
CA LEU A 372 -0.36 -12.07 -0.78
C LEU A 372 -1.78 -11.52 -0.82
N GLN A 373 -2.12 -10.56 0.03
CA GLN A 373 -3.39 -9.84 -0.08
C GLN A 373 -3.56 -9.25 -1.49
N LYS A 374 -2.53 -8.58 -2.04
CA LYS A 374 -2.55 -8.03 -3.41
C LYS A 374 -2.68 -9.13 -4.46
N VAL A 375 -1.99 -10.26 -4.28
CA VAL A 375 -2.07 -11.42 -5.18
C VAL A 375 -3.51 -11.96 -5.23
N VAL A 376 -4.12 -12.17 -4.07
CA VAL A 376 -5.50 -12.68 -3.97
C VAL A 376 -6.49 -11.70 -4.57
N GLN A 377 -6.33 -10.40 -4.33
CA GLN A 377 -7.18 -9.36 -4.93
C GLN A 377 -7.07 -9.31 -6.45
N ALA A 378 -5.87 -9.50 -6.99
CA ALA A 378 -5.63 -9.49 -8.43
C ALA A 378 -6.14 -10.76 -9.12
N ALA A 379 -5.85 -11.94 -8.55
CA ALA A 379 -6.29 -13.22 -9.09
C ALA A 379 -7.80 -13.46 -8.87
N GLY A 380 -8.38 -12.93 -7.79
CA GLY A 380 -9.82 -12.92 -7.54
C GLY A 380 -10.62 -12.08 -8.53
N ARG A 381 -9.98 -11.39 -9.48
CA ARG A 381 -10.67 -10.69 -10.58
C ARG A 381 -11.15 -11.63 -11.68
N VAL A 382 -10.59 -12.83 -11.77
CA VAL A 382 -10.95 -13.81 -12.80
C VAL A 382 -12.35 -14.39 -12.56
N ILE A 383 -12.80 -14.46 -11.30
CA ILE A 383 -14.12 -14.99 -10.93
C ILE A 383 -14.91 -13.90 -10.20
N ARG A 384 -15.97 -13.40 -10.84
CA ARG A 384 -16.87 -12.35 -10.31
C ARG A 384 -18.30 -12.84 -10.11
N GLY A 385 -18.73 -13.80 -10.93
CA GLY A 385 -20.03 -14.46 -10.88
C GLY A 385 -19.95 -15.98 -10.71
N PRO A 386 -21.06 -16.62 -10.30
CA PRO A 386 -21.13 -18.07 -10.07
C PRO A 386 -20.97 -18.91 -11.36
N ASP A 387 -21.10 -18.28 -12.53
CA ASP A 387 -20.92 -18.93 -13.83
C ASP A 387 -19.52 -18.67 -14.43
N ASP A 388 -18.75 -17.77 -13.84
CA ASP A 388 -17.41 -17.43 -14.34
C ASP A 388 -16.49 -18.64 -14.21
N ARG A 389 -15.61 -18.78 -15.19
CA ARG A 389 -14.54 -19.78 -15.22
C ARG A 389 -13.27 -19.16 -15.72
N GLY A 390 -12.14 -19.60 -15.18
CA GLY A 390 -10.86 -19.14 -15.67
C GLY A 390 -9.68 -19.87 -15.07
N VAL A 391 -8.50 -19.35 -15.37
CA VAL A 391 -7.23 -19.92 -14.96
C VAL A 391 -6.36 -18.87 -14.27
N VAL A 392 -5.69 -19.26 -13.20
CA VAL A 392 -4.71 -18.40 -12.51
C VAL A 392 -3.38 -19.11 -12.45
N TYR A 393 -2.35 -18.48 -12.98
CA TYR A 393 -0.97 -18.93 -12.86
C TYR A 393 -0.27 -18.13 -11.77
N LEU A 394 0.12 -18.80 -10.69
CA LEU A 394 0.96 -18.26 -9.62
C LEU A 394 2.42 -18.63 -9.94
N ILE A 395 3.17 -17.68 -10.48
CA ILE A 395 4.48 -17.92 -11.08
C ILE A 395 5.57 -17.46 -10.12
N ASP A 396 5.93 -18.34 -9.19
CA ASP A 396 7.11 -18.23 -8.31
C ASP A 396 7.21 -19.51 -7.46
N ASP A 397 8.41 -20.06 -7.26
CA ASP A 397 8.63 -21.24 -6.42
C ASP A 397 8.08 -21.06 -5.00
N ARG A 398 8.02 -19.83 -4.48
CA ARG A 398 7.50 -19.53 -3.14
C ARG A 398 6.02 -19.89 -2.99
N TYR A 399 5.24 -19.91 -4.06
CA TYR A 399 3.84 -20.35 -4.01
C TYR A 399 3.67 -21.83 -3.67
N THR A 400 4.73 -22.64 -3.76
CA THR A 400 4.69 -24.06 -3.38
C THR A 400 4.84 -24.26 -1.87
N ARG A 401 5.33 -23.26 -1.15
CA ARG A 401 5.61 -23.34 0.29
C ARG A 401 4.31 -23.42 1.08
N GLY A 402 4.29 -24.29 2.10
CA GLY A 402 3.09 -24.54 2.89
C GLY A 402 2.55 -23.29 3.59
N GLU A 403 3.44 -22.43 4.10
CA GLU A 403 3.08 -21.17 4.75
C GLU A 403 2.44 -20.16 3.79
N VAL A 404 2.87 -20.12 2.53
CA VAL A 404 2.28 -19.24 1.50
C VAL A 404 0.91 -19.77 1.06
N ARG A 405 0.81 -21.08 0.82
CA ARG A 405 -0.44 -21.71 0.38
C ARG A 405 -1.57 -21.59 1.40
N ARG A 406 -1.26 -21.62 2.70
CA ARG A 406 -2.25 -21.42 3.78
C ARG A 406 -2.87 -20.03 3.81
N LEU A 407 -2.28 -19.06 3.12
CA LEU A 407 -2.76 -17.68 3.03
C LEU A 407 -3.58 -17.41 1.77
N LEU A 408 -3.64 -18.37 0.84
CA LEU A 408 -4.50 -18.31 -0.34
C LEU A 408 -5.96 -18.68 0.05
N PRO A 409 -6.97 -18.25 -0.73
CA PRO A 409 -8.37 -18.59 -0.46
C PRO A 409 -8.59 -20.09 -0.32
N ALA A 410 -9.33 -20.49 0.72
CA ALA A 410 -9.53 -21.91 1.05
C ALA A 410 -10.23 -22.69 -0.07
N TRP A 411 -11.08 -22.03 -0.86
CA TRP A 411 -11.78 -22.64 -1.99
C TRP A 411 -10.87 -22.87 -3.23
N TRP A 412 -9.64 -22.33 -3.24
CA TRP A 412 -8.69 -22.56 -4.34
C TRP A 412 -8.03 -23.92 -4.22
N ARG A 413 -8.26 -24.78 -5.22
CA ARG A 413 -7.51 -26.03 -5.38
C ARG A 413 -6.21 -25.79 -6.16
N VAL A 414 -5.15 -25.40 -5.44
CA VAL A 414 -3.84 -25.11 -6.02
C VAL A 414 -3.14 -26.38 -6.52
N LYS A 415 -2.92 -26.48 -7.83
CA LYS A 415 -2.13 -27.52 -8.48
C LYS A 415 -0.67 -27.06 -8.60
N VAL A 416 0.26 -27.83 -8.05
CA VAL A 416 1.70 -27.55 -8.19
C VAL A 416 2.20 -28.22 -9.45
N LEU A 417 2.76 -27.43 -10.37
CA LEU A 417 3.25 -27.87 -11.66
C LEU A 417 4.71 -27.43 -11.85
N ARG A 418 5.48 -28.17 -12.65
CA ARG A 418 6.73 -27.65 -13.21
C ARG A 418 6.45 -27.07 -14.58
N GLU A 419 7.25 -26.10 -14.99
CA GLU A 419 7.10 -25.44 -16.28
C GLU A 419 7.10 -26.44 -17.45
N ARG A 420 8.01 -27.42 -17.43
CA ARG A 420 8.08 -28.48 -18.45
C ARG A 420 6.78 -29.29 -18.60
N ASP A 421 6.00 -29.40 -17.52
CA ASP A 421 4.75 -30.14 -17.51
C ASP A 421 3.64 -29.39 -18.28
N LEU A 422 3.83 -28.08 -18.53
CA LEU A 422 2.88 -27.25 -19.28
C LEU A 422 2.93 -27.46 -20.79
N PHE A 423 4.05 -27.96 -21.32
CA PHE A 423 4.28 -28.18 -22.74
C PHE A 423 4.13 -29.65 -23.16
N SER A 424 3.85 -30.55 -22.20
CA SER A 424 3.82 -32.00 -22.41
C SER A 424 2.39 -32.56 -22.59
N ALA A 425 1.39 -31.70 -22.79
CA ALA A 425 -0.04 -32.05 -22.81
C ALA A 425 -0.71 -31.75 -24.15
#